data_AF-A0A7C5LIL8-F1
#
_entry.id   AF-A0A7C5LIL8-F1
#
_cell.length_a   1.000
_cell.length_b   1.000
_cell.length_c   1.000
_cell.angle_alpha   90.00
_cell.angle_beta   90.00
_cell.angle_gamma   90.00
#
_symmetry.space_group_name_H-M   'P 1'
#
loop_
_entity.id
_entity.type
_entity.pdbx_description
1 polymer ?
#
loop_
_entity_poly.entity_id
_entity_poly.type
_entity_poly.pdbx_seq_one_letter_code
_entity_poly.pdbx_strand_id
1 'polypeptide(L)'
;MKHDYSEKLWQEAVRLLPGGVNSPVRAFRGVGGTPFFTQRAKGSRLWDVDGNEYIDYVGSWGPMILGHAHSRVVKAVQEAARDGTSFGTPNPREIRLAQLVREAYPSIEKIRFVNSGTEATMSAIRLARGFTKRDKIVKFEGCYHGHADSLLVKAGSGAATFDVP
;
A
#
# COMPACT_ATOMS: atom_id res chain seq x y z
N MET A 1 -20.78 -9.57 -16.35
CA MET A 1 -19.63 -8.83 -16.90
C MET A 1 -18.76 -9.83 -17.63
N LYS A 2 -18.09 -9.43 -18.73
CA LYS A 2 -17.16 -10.31 -19.45
C LYS A 2 -15.74 -10.05 -18.92
N HIS A 3 -14.95 -11.09 -18.73
CA HIS A 3 -13.58 -10.98 -18.19
C HIS A 3 -12.55 -11.72 -19.06
N ASP A 4 -12.85 -11.90 -20.36
CA ASP A 4 -12.08 -12.73 -21.27
C ASP A 4 -10.60 -12.30 -21.36
N TYR A 5 -10.32 -11.00 -21.32
CA TYR A 5 -8.94 -10.50 -21.36
C TYR A 5 -8.28 -10.53 -19.98
N SER A 6 -9.01 -10.21 -18.91
CA SER A 6 -8.53 -10.41 -17.53
C SER A 6 -8.14 -11.87 -17.26
N GLU A 7 -8.90 -12.85 -17.76
CA GLU A 7 -8.59 -14.27 -17.62
C GLU A 7 -7.31 -14.67 -18.35
N LYS A 8 -7.09 -14.14 -19.55
CA LYS A 8 -5.83 -14.35 -20.30
C LYS A 8 -4.63 -13.78 -19.53
N LEU A 9 -4.75 -12.56 -19.01
CA LEU A 9 -3.70 -11.93 -18.20
C LEU A 9 -3.45 -12.70 -16.90
N TRP A 10 -4.50 -13.25 -16.28
CA TRP A 10 -4.35 -14.09 -15.09
C TRP A 10 -3.54 -15.36 -15.36
N GLN A 11 -3.82 -16.04 -16.46
CA GLN A 11 -3.10 -17.25 -16.87
C GLN A 11 -1.61 -16.97 -17.11
N GLU A 12 -1.26 -15.79 -17.63
CA GLU A 12 0.12 -15.34 -17.76
C GLU A 12 0.72 -14.99 -16.41
N ALA A 13 0.03 -14.19 -15.60
CA ALA A 13 0.50 -13.72 -14.30
C ALA A 13 0.84 -14.86 -13.34
N VAL A 14 0.03 -15.92 -13.29
CA VAL A 14 0.28 -17.11 -12.44
C VAL A 14 1.59 -17.81 -12.77
N ARG A 15 2.07 -17.71 -14.02
CA ARG A 15 3.36 -18.28 -14.44
C ARG A 15 4.55 -17.41 -14.06
N LEU A 16 4.32 -16.11 -13.83
CA LEU A 16 5.37 -15.11 -13.62
C LEU A 16 5.49 -14.69 -12.15
N LEU A 17 4.38 -14.68 -11.41
CA LEU A 17 4.30 -14.12 -10.06
C LEU A 17 3.80 -15.19 -9.09
N PRO A 18 4.32 -15.23 -7.84
CA PRO A 18 3.81 -16.11 -6.80
C PRO A 18 2.30 -15.89 -6.57
N GLY A 19 1.49 -16.88 -6.96
CA GLY A 19 0.03 -16.77 -6.91
C GLY A 19 -0.57 -15.69 -7.83
N GLY A 20 0.16 -15.29 -8.88
CA GLY A 20 -0.30 -14.33 -9.90
C GLY A 20 -0.30 -12.87 -9.48
N VAL A 21 0.24 -12.52 -8.30
CA VAL A 21 0.08 -11.18 -7.71
C VAL A 21 1.30 -10.70 -6.93
N ASN A 22 1.42 -9.37 -6.81
CA ASN A 22 2.43 -8.70 -5.97
C ASN A 22 1.97 -8.43 -4.53
N SER A 23 0.74 -8.84 -4.16
CA SER A 23 0.22 -8.76 -2.80
C SER A 23 -0.91 -9.78 -2.62
N PRO A 24 -0.88 -10.67 -1.60
CA PRO A 24 -1.73 -11.86 -1.53
C PRO A 24 -3.23 -11.62 -1.71
N VAL A 25 -3.77 -10.56 -1.09
CA VAL A 25 -5.21 -10.24 -1.14
C VAL A 25 -5.74 -10.02 -2.56
N ARG A 26 -4.86 -9.62 -3.51
CA ARG A 26 -5.25 -9.36 -4.89
C ARG A 26 -5.58 -10.63 -5.67
N ALA A 27 -5.22 -11.81 -5.15
CA ALA A 27 -5.46 -13.10 -5.81
C ALA A 27 -6.89 -13.64 -5.62
N PHE A 28 -7.76 -12.90 -4.94
CA PHE A 28 -9.18 -13.26 -4.71
C PHE A 28 -9.41 -14.61 -3.99
N ARG A 29 -8.36 -15.22 -3.42
CA ARG A 29 -8.46 -16.53 -2.75
C ARG A 29 -9.54 -16.60 -1.65
N GLY A 30 -9.78 -15.50 -0.94
CA GLY A 30 -10.80 -15.42 0.11
C GLY A 30 -12.24 -15.28 -0.38
N VAL A 31 -12.45 -15.00 -1.67
CA VAL A 31 -13.78 -14.79 -2.27
C VAL A 31 -14.05 -15.70 -3.47
N GLY A 32 -13.05 -16.43 -3.95
CA GLY A 32 -13.13 -17.27 -5.15
C GLY A 32 -13.09 -16.47 -6.46
N GLY A 33 -13.07 -17.19 -7.57
CA GLY A 33 -13.02 -16.62 -8.92
C GLY A 33 -11.63 -16.15 -9.36
N THR A 34 -11.59 -15.47 -10.50
CA THR A 34 -10.39 -14.91 -11.11
C THR A 34 -10.36 -13.40 -10.89
N PRO A 35 -9.24 -12.80 -10.42
CA PRO A 35 -9.12 -11.35 -10.32
C PRO A 35 -9.28 -10.66 -11.69
N PHE A 36 -10.01 -9.55 -11.73
CA PHE A 36 -10.00 -8.66 -12.90
C PHE A 36 -8.76 -7.76 -12.89
N PHE A 37 -8.29 -7.38 -14.08
CA PHE A 37 -7.14 -6.49 -14.22
C PHE A 37 -7.62 -5.06 -14.47
N THR A 38 -7.22 -4.12 -13.61
CA THR A 38 -7.59 -2.70 -13.76
C THR A 38 -6.78 -2.05 -14.88
N GLN A 39 -7.46 -1.39 -15.83
CA GLN A 39 -6.83 -0.61 -16.89
C GLN A 39 -6.70 0.88 -16.52
N ARG A 40 -7.71 1.45 -15.85
CA ARG A 40 -7.72 2.86 -15.43
C ARG A 40 -8.65 3.11 -14.25
N ALA A 41 -8.45 4.25 -13.59
CA ALA A 41 -9.26 4.70 -12.47
C ALA A 41 -9.45 6.21 -12.50
N LYS A 42 -10.62 6.72 -12.08
CA LYS A 42 -10.93 8.16 -12.01
C LYS A 42 -12.08 8.41 -11.04
N GLY A 43 -11.92 9.37 -10.14
CA GLY A 43 -12.92 9.66 -9.10
C GLY A 43 -13.17 8.42 -8.24
N SER A 44 -14.43 8.05 -8.08
CA SER A 44 -14.84 6.85 -7.33
C SER A 44 -14.94 5.58 -8.18
N ARG A 45 -14.34 5.54 -9.39
CA ARG A 45 -14.58 4.47 -10.35
C ARG A 45 -13.30 3.81 -10.87
N LEU A 46 -13.41 2.51 -11.14
CA LEU A 46 -12.41 1.68 -11.81
C LEU A 46 -12.99 1.16 -13.13
N TRP A 47 -12.10 0.97 -14.11
CA TRP A 47 -12.40 0.26 -15.34
C TRP A 47 -11.36 -0.84 -15.53
N ASP A 48 -11.83 -2.07 -15.71
CA ASP A 48 -10.95 -3.20 -16.02
C ASP A 48 -10.53 -3.19 -17.50
N VAL A 49 -9.64 -4.12 -17.87
CA VAL A 49 -9.13 -4.29 -19.25
C VAL A 49 -10.20 -4.79 -20.23
N ASP A 50 -11.33 -5.28 -19.73
CA ASP A 50 -12.49 -5.72 -20.51
C ASP A 50 -13.53 -4.60 -20.69
N GLY A 51 -13.27 -3.42 -20.10
CA GLY A 51 -14.13 -2.24 -20.20
C GLY A 51 -15.27 -2.20 -19.19
N ASN A 52 -15.36 -3.14 -18.25
CA ASN A 52 -16.37 -3.10 -17.20
C ASN A 52 -16.05 -1.97 -16.21
N GLU A 53 -17.08 -1.28 -15.77
CA GLU A 53 -16.99 -0.16 -14.82
C GLU A 53 -17.48 -0.57 -13.43
N TYR A 54 -16.75 -0.16 -12.40
CA TYR A 54 -17.05 -0.45 -11.00
C TYR A 54 -17.09 0.83 -10.18
N ILE A 55 -18.01 0.91 -9.22
CA ILE A 55 -17.88 1.85 -8.11
C ILE A 55 -16.86 1.26 -7.14
N ASP A 56 -15.77 1.97 -6.91
CA ASP A 56 -14.63 1.48 -6.16
C ASP A 56 -14.72 1.85 -4.68
N TYR A 57 -15.05 0.85 -3.85
CA TYR A 57 -15.00 0.92 -2.39
C TYR A 57 -13.67 0.43 -1.80
N VAL A 58 -12.76 -0.11 -2.63
CA VAL A 58 -11.41 -0.53 -2.19
C VAL A 58 -10.49 0.69 -2.09
N GLY A 59 -10.58 1.65 -3.03
CA GLY A 59 -9.83 2.91 -2.96
C GLY A 59 -8.32 2.72 -2.88
N SER A 60 -7.80 1.71 -3.59
CA SER A 60 -6.41 1.24 -3.49
C SER A 60 -5.96 0.90 -2.06
N TRP A 61 -6.87 0.40 -1.22
CA TRP A 61 -6.66 0.07 0.19
C TRP A 61 -6.46 1.30 1.10
N GLY A 62 -6.97 2.47 0.68
CA GLY A 62 -7.00 3.69 1.50
C GLY A 62 -6.45 4.98 0.87
N PRO A 63 -5.33 4.98 0.11
CA PRO A 63 -4.68 6.22 -0.33
C PRO A 63 -5.54 7.14 -1.20
N MET A 64 -6.59 6.61 -1.85
CA MET A 64 -7.42 7.35 -2.81
C MET A 64 -8.57 8.11 -2.13
N ILE A 65 -8.30 8.78 -1.01
CA ILE A 65 -9.32 9.55 -0.25
C ILE A 65 -9.95 10.70 -1.05
N LEU A 66 -9.21 11.29 -1.99
CA LEU A 66 -9.70 12.32 -2.92
C LEU A 66 -10.27 11.73 -4.21
N GLY A 67 -10.41 10.40 -4.29
CA GLY A 67 -10.69 9.67 -5.51
C GLY A 67 -9.45 9.50 -6.41
N HIS A 68 -9.57 8.57 -7.35
CA HIS A 68 -8.52 8.24 -8.32
C HIS A 68 -8.25 9.39 -9.28
N ALA A 69 -6.98 9.55 -9.67
CA ALA A 69 -6.54 10.53 -10.65
C ALA A 69 -7.07 11.97 -10.40
N HIS A 70 -7.11 12.38 -9.12
CA HIS A 70 -7.50 13.74 -8.74
C HIS A 70 -6.61 14.77 -9.45
N SER A 71 -7.23 15.72 -10.17
CA SER A 71 -6.55 16.61 -11.13
C SER A 71 -5.35 17.37 -10.54
N ARG A 72 -5.50 17.89 -9.31
CA ARG A 72 -4.42 18.60 -8.61
C ARG A 72 -3.23 17.69 -8.27
N VAL A 73 -3.49 16.42 -7.94
CA VAL A 73 -2.43 15.45 -7.59
C VAL A 73 -1.69 15.04 -8.86
N VAL A 74 -2.43 14.71 -9.93
CA VAL A 74 -1.85 14.36 -11.23
C VAL A 74 -0.96 15.48 -11.75
N LYS A 75 -1.45 16.73 -11.73
CA LYS A 75 -0.68 17.90 -12.15
C LYS A 75 0.60 18.06 -11.34
N ALA A 76 0.52 17.97 -10.01
CA ALA A 76 1.69 18.11 -9.14
C ALA A 76 2.74 17.01 -9.39
N VAL A 77 2.31 15.77 -9.63
CA VAL A 77 3.22 14.65 -9.98
C VAL A 77 3.86 14.88 -11.35
N GLN A 78 3.09 15.31 -12.35
CA GLN A 78 3.62 15.62 -13.69
C GLN A 78 4.64 16.76 -13.66
N GLU A 79 4.37 17.83 -12.91
CA GLU A 79 5.31 18.93 -12.72
C GLU A 79 6.57 18.46 -12.01
N ALA A 80 6.42 17.69 -10.91
CA ALA A 80 7.55 17.13 -10.19
C ALA A 80 8.43 16.23 -11.04
N ALA A 81 7.85 15.40 -11.90
CA ALA A 81 8.58 14.47 -12.75
C ALA A 81 9.46 15.16 -13.80
N ARG A 82 9.13 16.40 -14.20
CA ARG A 82 9.96 17.19 -15.14
C ARG A 82 11.33 17.54 -14.56
N ASP A 83 11.40 17.68 -13.24
CA ASP A 83 12.64 17.98 -12.53
C ASP A 83 13.44 16.72 -12.18
N GLY A 84 12.91 15.52 -12.49
CA GLY A 84 13.44 14.22 -12.05
C GLY A 84 12.70 13.68 -10.81
N THR A 85 12.62 12.35 -10.70
CA THR A 85 11.81 11.66 -9.69
C THR A 85 12.59 11.19 -8.46
N SER A 86 13.92 11.21 -8.51
CA SER A 86 14.80 10.83 -7.41
C SER A 86 16.15 11.50 -7.56
N PHE A 87 16.70 12.01 -6.45
CA PHE A 87 17.95 12.79 -6.46
C PHE A 87 19.06 12.19 -5.60
N GLY A 88 18.74 11.30 -4.65
CA GLY A 88 19.71 10.80 -3.66
C GLY A 88 20.26 11.88 -2.72
N THR A 89 19.70 13.09 -2.78
CA THR A 89 20.10 14.27 -2.01
C THR A 89 18.85 15.00 -1.47
N PRO A 90 19.00 15.86 -0.45
CA PRO A 90 17.86 16.56 0.14
C PRO A 90 17.07 17.42 -0.86
N ASN A 91 15.75 17.46 -0.69
CA ASN A 91 14.80 18.20 -1.49
C ASN A 91 13.92 19.13 -0.61
N PRO A 92 13.68 20.39 -0.99
CA PRO A 92 12.80 21.30 -0.24
C PRO A 92 11.38 20.75 0.03
N ARG A 93 10.85 19.90 -0.86
CA ARG A 93 9.53 19.26 -0.72
C ARG A 93 9.48 18.32 0.50
N GLU A 94 10.60 17.75 0.93
CA GLU A 94 10.66 16.92 2.14
C GLU A 94 10.39 17.77 3.39
N ILE A 95 10.96 18.97 3.47
CA ILE A 95 10.72 19.91 4.58
C ILE A 95 9.25 20.32 4.60
N ARG A 96 8.68 20.67 3.45
CA ARG A 96 7.27 21.07 3.35
C ARG A 96 6.33 19.94 3.78
N LEU A 97 6.58 18.71 3.36
CA LEU A 97 5.79 17.56 3.77
C LEU A 97 5.92 17.29 5.27
N ALA A 98 7.13 17.41 5.84
CA ALA A 98 7.34 17.24 7.27
C ALA A 98 6.56 18.27 8.10
N GLN A 99 6.51 19.53 7.67
CA GLN A 99 5.70 20.57 8.32
C GLN A 99 4.22 20.21 8.32
N LEU A 100 3.66 19.80 7.16
CA LEU A 100 2.25 19.41 7.05
C LEU A 100 1.90 18.22 7.96
N VAL A 101 2.79 17.22 8.06
CA VAL A 101 2.56 16.07 8.96
C VAL A 101 2.57 16.51 10.42
N ARG A 102 3.47 17.42 10.83
CA ARG A 102 3.51 17.95 12.20
C ARG A 102 2.29 18.82 12.53
N GLU A 103 1.81 19.61 11.57
CA GLU A 103 0.57 20.38 11.70
C GLU A 103 -0.63 19.44 11.95
N ALA A 104 -0.70 18.32 11.23
CA ALA A 104 -1.76 17.33 11.41
C ALA A 104 -1.61 16.48 12.69
N TYR A 105 -0.37 16.21 13.13
CA TYR A 105 -0.06 15.39 14.30
C TYR A 105 0.94 16.11 15.21
N PRO A 106 0.47 17.01 16.11
CA PRO A 106 1.34 17.83 16.94
C PRO A 106 2.28 17.06 17.88
N SER A 107 1.95 15.80 18.21
CA SER A 107 2.81 14.92 19.01
C SER A 107 4.09 14.49 18.30
N ILE A 108 4.18 14.67 16.98
CA ILE A 108 5.36 14.34 16.19
C ILE A 108 6.31 15.55 16.18
N GLU A 109 7.41 15.46 16.91
CA GLU A 109 8.44 16.51 16.95
C GLU A 109 9.46 16.38 15.80
N LYS A 110 9.83 15.14 15.46
CA LYS A 110 10.78 14.80 14.38
C LYS A 110 10.22 13.69 13.51
N ILE A 111 10.50 13.76 12.20
CA ILE A 111 9.97 12.83 11.19
C ILE A 111 11.12 12.20 10.40
N ARG A 112 10.94 10.94 10.02
CA ARG A 112 11.72 10.23 9.01
C ARG A 112 10.77 9.64 7.98
N PHE A 113 10.92 10.00 6.71
CA PHE A 113 10.18 9.37 5.61
C PHE A 113 10.82 8.04 5.22
N VAL A 114 9.97 7.11 4.82
CA VAL A 114 10.28 5.77 4.31
C VAL A 114 9.27 5.43 3.21
N ASN A 115 9.43 4.32 2.52
CA ASN A 115 8.69 4.00 1.30
C ASN A 115 7.44 3.13 1.55
N SER A 116 7.28 2.55 2.74
CA SER A 116 6.10 1.74 3.07
C SER A 116 5.71 1.77 4.55
N GLY A 117 4.48 1.33 4.83
CA GLY A 117 4.02 1.09 6.21
C GLY A 117 4.86 0.02 6.94
N THR A 118 5.33 -1.02 6.23
CA THR A 118 6.23 -2.05 6.78
C THR A 118 7.55 -1.46 7.24
N GLU A 119 8.16 -0.57 6.45
CA GLU A 119 9.40 0.11 6.82
C GLU A 119 9.21 1.05 8.01
N ALA A 120 8.06 1.73 8.07
CA ALA A 120 7.76 2.66 9.15
C ALA A 120 7.65 1.91 10.49
N THR A 121 6.88 0.82 10.55
CA THR A 121 6.66 0.05 11.77
C THR A 121 7.92 -0.72 12.20
N MET A 122 8.67 -1.32 11.27
CA MET A 122 9.93 -2.00 11.64
C MET A 122 10.97 -1.01 12.19
N SER A 123 11.02 0.21 11.64
CA SER A 123 11.92 1.26 12.11
C SER A 123 11.50 1.78 13.48
N ALA A 124 10.19 1.95 13.70
CA ALA A 124 9.65 2.36 14.99
C ALA A 124 9.96 1.34 16.10
N ILE A 125 9.82 0.05 15.82
CA ILE A 125 10.17 -1.02 16.78
C ILE A 125 11.66 -1.01 17.09
N ARG A 126 12.51 -0.89 16.06
CA ARG A 126 13.97 -0.80 16.24
C ARG A 126 14.34 0.41 17.11
N LEU A 127 13.71 1.56 16.86
CA LEU A 127 13.90 2.78 17.66
C LEU A 127 13.44 2.58 19.11
N ALA A 128 12.25 2.01 19.34
CA ALA A 128 11.72 1.77 20.68
C ALA A 128 12.63 0.83 21.49
N ARG A 129 13.11 -0.26 20.89
CA ARG A 129 14.09 -1.17 21.52
C ARG A 129 15.40 -0.44 21.83
N GLY A 130 15.94 0.30 20.87
CA GLY A 130 17.19 1.05 21.03
C GLY A 130 17.13 2.13 22.10
N PHE A 131 15.99 2.80 22.24
CA PHE A 131 15.74 3.84 23.24
C PHE A 131 15.49 3.25 24.63
N THR A 132 14.61 2.26 24.75
CA THR A 132 14.20 1.69 26.04
C THR A 132 15.13 0.61 26.58
N LYS A 133 16.01 0.05 25.72
CA LYS A 133 16.87 -1.12 26.01
C LYS A 133 16.08 -2.38 26.40
N ARG A 134 14.87 -2.53 25.87
CA ARG A 134 13.98 -3.68 26.11
C ARG A 134 13.73 -4.43 24.81
N ASP A 135 13.65 -5.75 24.86
CA ASP A 135 13.51 -6.59 23.66
C ASP A 135 12.05 -6.84 23.26
N LYS A 136 11.16 -6.94 24.25
CA LYS A 136 9.78 -7.33 24.03
C LYS A 136 8.94 -6.16 23.53
N ILE A 137 8.01 -6.47 22.62
CA ILE A 137 6.97 -5.58 22.14
C ILE A 137 5.61 -6.20 22.41
N VAL A 138 4.57 -5.36 22.50
CA VAL A 138 3.18 -5.81 22.57
C VAL A 138 2.52 -5.52 21.22
N LYS A 139 1.85 -6.53 20.66
CA LYS A 139 0.92 -6.38 19.54
C LYS A 139 -0.37 -7.12 19.86
N PHE A 140 -1.45 -6.74 19.20
CA PHE A 140 -2.75 -7.38 19.36
C PHE A 140 -3.01 -8.37 18.21
N GLU A 141 -3.78 -9.41 18.50
CA GLU A 141 -4.24 -10.36 17.49
C GLU A 141 -5.10 -9.64 16.44
N GLY A 142 -4.98 -10.06 15.17
CA GLY A 142 -5.71 -9.46 14.05
C GLY A 142 -5.13 -8.14 13.53
N CYS A 143 -4.29 -7.44 14.31
CA CYS A 143 -3.58 -6.26 13.83
C CYS A 143 -2.49 -6.64 12.82
N TYR A 144 -2.43 -5.91 11.70
CA TYR A 144 -1.38 -6.02 10.70
C TYR A 144 -0.56 -4.73 10.65
N HIS A 145 0.76 -4.88 10.74
CA HIS A 145 1.71 -3.76 10.79
C HIS A 145 2.84 -3.95 9.78
N GLY A 146 2.57 -4.61 8.65
CA GLY A 146 3.60 -5.02 7.70
C GLY A 146 4.18 -6.40 8.01
N HIS A 147 5.09 -6.85 7.15
CA HIS A 147 5.61 -8.21 7.15
C HIS A 147 7.02 -8.34 7.79
N ALA A 148 7.37 -7.43 8.69
CA ALA A 148 8.61 -7.57 9.46
C ALA A 148 8.47 -8.79 10.40
N ASP A 149 9.51 -9.59 10.54
CA ASP A 149 9.46 -10.90 11.23
C ASP A 149 8.85 -10.83 12.63
N SER A 150 9.20 -9.81 13.43
CA SER A 150 8.65 -9.61 14.78
C SER A 150 7.14 -9.31 14.81
N LEU A 151 6.51 -9.06 13.67
CA LEU A 151 5.10 -8.70 13.51
C LEU A 151 4.28 -9.79 12.83
N LEU A 152 4.93 -10.80 12.23
CA LEU A 152 4.30 -11.98 11.64
C LEU A 152 3.99 -13.04 12.72
N VAL A 153 3.29 -12.63 13.78
CA VAL A 153 2.79 -13.53 14.84
C VAL A 153 1.33 -13.16 15.06
N LYS A 154 0.39 -14.06 14.75
CA LYS A 154 -1.06 -13.77 14.80
C LYS A 154 -1.41 -12.45 14.08
N ALA A 155 -0.87 -12.27 12.87
CA ALA A 155 -1.12 -11.10 12.04
C ALA A 155 -2.52 -11.16 11.38
N GLY A 156 -3.02 -10.01 10.92
CA GLY A 156 -4.37 -9.89 10.35
C GLY A 156 -4.70 -10.81 9.17
N SER A 157 -5.98 -10.77 8.74
CA SER A 157 -6.68 -11.80 7.96
C SER A 157 -5.91 -12.41 6.78
N GLY A 158 -5.07 -11.69 6.06
CA GLY A 158 -4.24 -12.27 4.99
C GLY A 158 -3.27 -13.37 5.45
N ALA A 159 -2.70 -13.24 6.65
CA ALA A 159 -1.86 -14.27 7.28
C ALA A 159 -2.70 -15.31 8.02
N ALA A 160 -3.75 -14.86 8.73
CA ALA A 160 -4.65 -15.74 9.48
C ALA A 160 -5.50 -16.68 8.61
N THR A 161 -5.79 -16.32 7.35
CA THR A 161 -6.57 -17.16 6.41
C THR A 161 -5.87 -18.50 6.12
N PHE A 162 -4.56 -18.58 6.33
CA PHE A 162 -3.77 -19.79 6.04
C PHE A 162 -3.33 -20.54 7.31
N ASP A 163 -3.82 -20.16 8.50
CA ASP A 163 -3.51 -20.78 9.79
C ASP A 163 -2.00 -21.03 10.03
N VAL A 164 -1.17 -20.13 9.49
CA VAL A 164 0.28 -20.14 9.66
C VAL A 164 0.60 -19.29 10.90
N PRO A 165 1.43 -19.78 11.84
CA PRO A 165 1.68 -19.11 13.12
C PRO A 165 2.07 -17.62 13.02
#